data_AF-A0A1G6B130-F1
#
_entry.id   AF-A0A1G6B130-F1
#
_cell.length_a   1.000
_cell.length_b   1.000
_cell.length_c   1.000
_cell.angle_alpha   90.00
_cell.angle_beta   90.00
_cell.angle_gamma   90.00
#
_symmetry.space_group_name_H-M   'P 1'
#
loop_
_entity.id
_entity.type
_entity.pdbx_description
1 polymer ?
#
loop_
_entity_poly.entity_id
_entity_poly.type
_entity_poly.pdbx_seq_one_letter_code
_entity_poly.pdbx_strand_id
1 'polypeptide(L)'
;MDKLVLYHGSEKIIEKPLYNGGKINNDYGQGFYCTKHIELAKEWAVDTNRPGIVNSYDFNTKGLNFLDLNSSEYSILHWLTVLLEHRDVRINTPIAQDGLEYLKRNYHVDIDGYDYIVGYRADDSYFSFARAFISNSISISQLEKAMYLGDLGKQYFIKSEKAFSKLKFIEAIPVDYDDYYPKKVSRDMGARESFNNITNTMDKDGVYLLDLVRKEQ
;
A
#
# COMPACT_ATOMS: atom_id res chain seq x y z
N MET A 1 -8.30 -8.56 -20.64
CA MET A 1 -8.80 -7.18 -20.50
C MET A 1 -7.58 -6.29 -20.54
N ASP A 2 -7.36 -5.60 -21.66
CA ASP A 2 -6.06 -4.99 -21.97
C ASP A 2 -6.04 -3.47 -21.72
N LYS A 3 -7.17 -2.91 -21.28
CA LYS A 3 -7.33 -1.49 -20.95
C LYS A 3 -8.02 -1.33 -19.62
N LEU A 4 -7.47 -0.45 -18.78
CA LEU A 4 -7.98 -0.10 -17.46
C LEU A 4 -8.08 1.42 -17.38
N VAL A 5 -9.09 1.93 -16.67
CA VAL A 5 -9.11 3.33 -16.24
C VAL A 5 -8.48 3.40 -14.85
N LEU A 6 -7.46 4.24 -14.71
CA LEU A 6 -6.73 4.46 -13.47
C LEU A 6 -6.83 5.92 -13.05
N TYR A 7 -6.95 6.15 -11.74
CA TYR A 7 -7.07 7.46 -11.13
C TYR A 7 -5.91 7.72 -10.18
N HIS A 8 -5.34 8.91 -10.24
CA HIS A 8 -4.29 9.38 -9.34
C HIS A 8 -4.71 10.68 -8.66
N GLY A 9 -4.75 10.68 -7.33
CA GLY A 9 -4.99 11.89 -6.54
C GLY A 9 -3.69 12.67 -6.33
N SER A 10 -3.70 13.97 -6.63
CA SER A 10 -2.57 14.87 -6.45
C SER A 10 -3.01 16.31 -6.17
N GLU A 11 -2.06 17.17 -5.79
CA GLU A 11 -2.29 18.61 -5.58
C GLU A 11 -2.42 19.42 -6.88
N LYS A 12 -2.08 18.81 -8.01
CA LYS A 12 -1.98 19.47 -9.32
C LYS A 12 -2.35 18.54 -10.45
N ILE A 13 -2.60 19.11 -11.62
CA ILE A 13 -2.79 18.36 -12.87
C ILE A 13 -1.46 17.69 -13.26
N ILE A 14 -1.51 16.42 -13.63
CA ILE A 14 -0.39 15.61 -14.10
C ILE A 14 -0.78 14.97 -15.42
N GLU A 15 -0.67 15.69 -16.53
CA GLU A 15 -0.99 15.11 -17.84
C GLU A 15 0.00 14.02 -18.25
N LYS A 16 1.27 14.19 -17.90
CA LYS A 16 2.35 13.25 -18.21
C LYS A 16 3.13 12.90 -16.95
N PRO A 17 2.83 11.77 -16.29
CA PRO A 17 3.61 11.34 -15.13
C PRO A 17 5.06 11.07 -15.56
N LEU A 18 6.01 11.59 -14.79
CA LEU A 18 7.44 11.43 -15.06
C LEU A 18 7.93 10.10 -14.46
N TYR A 19 8.60 9.28 -15.26
CA TYR A 19 9.33 8.12 -14.76
C TYR A 19 10.37 8.57 -13.72
N ASN A 20 10.44 7.89 -12.58
CA ASN A 20 11.23 8.30 -11.41
C ASN A 20 10.90 9.69 -10.83
N GLY A 21 9.70 10.24 -11.10
CA GLY A 21 9.24 11.50 -10.51
C GLY A 21 8.63 11.35 -9.11
N GLY A 22 8.34 10.12 -8.67
CA GLY A 22 7.76 9.83 -7.36
C GLY A 22 8.80 9.88 -6.22
N LYS A 23 8.32 9.80 -4.98
CA LYS A 23 9.20 9.61 -3.81
C LYS A 23 9.86 8.23 -3.87
N ILE A 24 11.11 8.14 -3.43
CA ILE A 24 11.89 6.90 -3.42
C ILE A 24 11.24 5.89 -2.47
N ASN A 25 10.86 6.35 -1.27
CA ASN A 25 10.36 5.50 -0.19
C ASN A 25 8.82 5.45 -0.19
N ASN A 26 8.22 5.14 -1.33
CA ASN A 26 6.79 4.81 -1.42
C ASN A 26 6.57 3.31 -1.22
N ASP A 27 5.32 2.86 -1.12
CA ASP A 27 4.94 1.53 -0.62
C ASP A 27 5.64 0.37 -1.33
N TYR A 28 5.88 0.49 -2.64
CA TYR A 28 6.55 -0.49 -3.49
C TYR A 28 7.77 0.10 -4.22
N GLY A 29 8.30 1.22 -3.70
CA GLY A 29 9.41 1.96 -4.29
C GLY A 29 8.99 3.11 -5.21
N GLN A 30 9.95 3.63 -5.97
CA GLN A 30 9.76 4.83 -6.78
C GLN A 30 8.93 4.54 -8.03
N GLY A 31 7.83 5.27 -8.21
CA GLY A 31 6.98 5.15 -9.40
C GLY A 31 5.67 5.91 -9.25
N PHE A 32 4.67 5.52 -10.04
CA PHE A 32 3.38 6.22 -10.10
C PHE A 32 2.26 5.35 -9.54
N TYR A 33 1.49 5.90 -8.60
CA TYR A 33 0.53 5.15 -7.80
C TYR A 33 -0.88 5.59 -8.13
N CYS A 34 -1.70 4.64 -8.60
CA CYS A 34 -3.06 4.88 -9.02
C CYS A 34 -4.03 3.92 -8.30
N THR A 35 -5.33 4.15 -8.49
CA THR A 35 -6.38 3.20 -8.11
C THR A 35 -7.45 3.13 -9.20
N LYS A 36 -8.26 2.07 -9.19
CA LYS A 36 -9.46 1.97 -10.04
C LYS A 36 -10.68 2.66 -9.41
N HIS A 37 -10.59 3.05 -8.14
CA HIS A 37 -11.71 3.60 -7.39
C HIS A 37 -11.60 5.13 -7.34
N ILE A 38 -12.41 5.82 -8.14
CA ILE A 38 -12.36 7.28 -8.24
C ILE A 38 -12.59 7.97 -6.88
N GLU A 39 -13.51 7.47 -6.07
CA GLU A 39 -13.80 8.04 -4.74
C GLU A 39 -12.59 7.95 -3.82
N LEU A 40 -11.85 6.84 -3.88
CA LEU A 40 -10.61 6.68 -3.14
C LEU A 40 -9.51 7.61 -3.67
N ALA A 41 -9.41 7.80 -4.99
CA ALA A 41 -8.47 8.76 -5.58
C ALA A 41 -8.78 10.21 -5.15
N LYS A 42 -10.06 10.57 -5.00
CA LYS A 42 -10.48 11.88 -4.48
C LYS A 42 -10.07 12.06 -3.01
N GLU A 43 -10.24 11.04 -2.18
CA GLU A 43 -9.70 11.05 -0.80
C GLU A 43 -8.16 11.20 -0.79
N TRP A 44 -7.45 10.64 -1.77
CA TRP A 44 -5.98 10.77 -1.88
C TRP A 44 -5.53 12.16 -2.33
N ALA A 45 -6.35 12.85 -3.13
CA ALA A 45 -6.00 14.13 -3.74
C ALA A 45 -5.98 15.28 -2.72
N VAL A 46 -6.83 15.21 -1.70
CA VAL A 46 -7.02 16.28 -0.70
C VAL A 46 -6.09 16.13 0.49
N ASP A 47 -5.74 17.25 1.10
CA ASP A 47 -4.97 17.30 2.35
C ASP A 47 -5.46 18.48 3.22
N THR A 48 -4.92 18.62 4.43
CA THR A 48 -5.34 19.63 5.42
C THR A 48 -5.37 21.03 4.81
N ASN A 49 -6.56 21.63 4.75
CA ASN A 49 -6.84 22.93 4.12
C ASN A 49 -6.38 23.02 2.64
N ARG A 50 -6.36 21.90 1.91
CA ARG A 50 -5.89 21.85 0.52
C ARG A 50 -6.85 21.03 -0.36
N PRO A 51 -7.53 21.65 -1.33
CA PRO A 51 -8.28 20.92 -2.34
C PRO A 51 -7.34 20.11 -3.24
N GLY A 52 -7.90 19.17 -3.98
CA GLY A 52 -7.13 18.21 -4.77
C GLY A 52 -7.53 18.17 -6.25
N ILE A 53 -6.76 17.41 -7.02
CA ILE A 53 -7.05 17.03 -8.40
C ILE A 53 -6.99 15.50 -8.50
N VAL A 54 -7.98 14.89 -9.14
CA VAL A 54 -7.87 13.52 -9.63
C VAL A 54 -7.52 13.53 -11.11
N ASN A 55 -6.39 12.92 -11.45
CA ASN A 55 -5.97 12.71 -12.84
C ASN A 55 -6.41 11.30 -13.28
N SER A 56 -7.12 11.24 -14.40
CA SER A 56 -7.64 10.00 -14.98
C SER A 56 -6.77 9.57 -16.17
N TYR A 57 -6.48 8.28 -16.26
CA TYR A 57 -5.68 7.72 -17.35
C TYR A 57 -6.30 6.45 -17.91
N ASP A 58 -6.26 6.33 -19.23
CA ASP A 58 -6.38 5.06 -19.93
C ASP A 58 -5.03 4.34 -19.83
N PHE A 59 -5.01 3.17 -19.21
CA PHE A 59 -3.82 2.35 -19.04
C PHE A 59 -3.92 1.07 -19.88
N ASN A 60 -3.06 0.95 -20.88
CA ASN A 60 -3.00 -0.23 -21.74
C ASN A 60 -2.01 -1.27 -21.18
N THR A 61 -2.54 -2.38 -20.64
CA THR A 61 -1.75 -3.45 -20.03
C THR A 61 -1.17 -4.45 -21.03
N LYS A 62 -1.48 -4.31 -22.33
CA LYS A 62 -1.04 -5.28 -23.34
C LYS A 62 0.49 -5.37 -23.42
N GLY A 63 0.98 -6.58 -23.19
CA GLY A 63 2.40 -6.91 -23.27
C GLY A 63 3.21 -6.38 -22.08
N LEU A 64 2.57 -5.97 -20.99
CA LEU A 64 3.24 -5.61 -19.75
C LEU A 64 3.36 -6.83 -18.83
N ASN A 65 4.48 -6.93 -18.10
CA ASN A 65 4.65 -7.90 -17.03
C ASN A 65 3.89 -7.42 -15.78
N PHE A 66 3.04 -8.28 -15.23
CA PHE A 66 2.12 -7.94 -14.14
C PHE A 66 2.34 -8.82 -12.92
N LEU A 67 2.40 -8.21 -11.74
CA LEU A 67 2.36 -8.89 -10.44
C LEU A 67 1.11 -8.49 -9.66
N ASP A 68 0.34 -9.47 -9.19
CA ASP A 68 -0.73 -9.26 -8.20
C ASP A 68 -0.27 -9.78 -6.84
N LEU A 69 0.18 -8.88 -5.96
CA LEU A 69 0.56 -9.20 -4.57
C LEU A 69 -0.64 -9.62 -3.70
N ASN A 70 -1.86 -9.47 -4.22
CA ASN A 70 -3.08 -9.90 -3.53
C ASN A 70 -3.64 -11.22 -4.10
N SER A 71 -2.88 -11.91 -4.96
CA SER A 71 -3.27 -13.24 -5.45
C SER A 71 -3.20 -14.28 -4.33
N SER A 72 -3.82 -15.45 -4.52
CA SER A 72 -3.76 -16.55 -3.57
C SER A 72 -2.36 -17.17 -3.39
N GLU A 73 -1.40 -16.80 -4.24
CA GLU A 73 -0.01 -17.23 -4.14
C GLU A 73 0.74 -16.48 -3.03
N TYR A 74 0.24 -15.30 -2.64
CA TYR A 74 0.88 -14.43 -1.67
C TYR A 74 0.03 -14.31 -0.40
N SER A 75 0.71 -14.36 0.74
CA SER A 75 0.13 -14.05 2.05
C SER A 75 0.30 -12.58 2.39
N ILE A 76 -0.37 -12.12 3.46
CA ILE A 76 -0.18 -10.76 3.98
C ILE A 76 1.29 -10.48 4.34
N LEU A 77 2.04 -11.51 4.72
CA LEU A 77 3.47 -11.38 5.06
C LEU A 77 4.31 -11.07 3.84
N HIS A 78 3.97 -11.58 2.64
CA HIS A 78 4.66 -11.21 1.41
C HIS A 78 4.45 -9.72 1.09
N TRP A 79 3.19 -9.27 1.11
CA TRP A 79 2.88 -7.85 0.94
C TRP A 79 3.61 -6.97 1.98
N LEU A 80 3.61 -7.40 3.24
CA LEU A 80 4.26 -6.66 4.33
C LEU A 80 5.77 -6.60 4.13
N THR A 81 6.41 -7.68 3.70
CA THR A 81 7.83 -7.70 3.40
C THR A 81 8.18 -6.71 2.30
N VAL A 82 7.44 -6.71 1.18
CA VAL A 82 7.66 -5.73 0.10
C VAL A 82 7.50 -4.30 0.62
N LEU A 83 6.48 -4.04 1.46
CA LEU A 83 6.29 -2.72 2.07
C LEU A 83 7.51 -2.31 2.93
N LEU A 84 7.97 -3.20 3.80
CA LEU A 84 9.08 -2.95 4.74
C LEU A 84 10.44 -2.83 4.05
N GLU A 85 10.60 -3.40 2.85
CA GLU A 85 11.81 -3.25 2.04
C GLU A 85 11.92 -1.88 1.36
N HIS A 86 10.79 -1.22 1.09
CA HIS A 86 10.75 0.06 0.37
C HIS A 86 10.45 1.28 1.25
N ARG A 87 9.93 1.06 2.47
CA ARG A 87 9.57 2.14 3.40
C ARG A 87 10.54 2.23 4.56
N ASP A 88 10.88 3.47 4.92
CA ASP A 88 11.60 3.75 6.16
C ASP A 88 10.71 3.53 7.38
N VAL A 89 10.70 2.30 7.90
CA VAL A 89 10.09 2.01 9.20
C VAL A 89 11.17 2.07 10.26
N ARG A 90 10.98 2.91 11.29
CA ARG A 90 11.90 2.97 12.43
C ARG A 90 11.89 1.63 13.17
N ILE A 91 12.94 0.84 12.97
CA ILE A 91 13.16 -0.47 13.58
C ILE A 91 14.38 -0.38 14.49
N ASN A 92 14.11 -0.23 15.79
CA ASN A 92 15.16 0.06 16.78
C ASN A 92 15.32 -1.04 17.84
N THR A 93 14.48 -2.08 17.82
CA THR A 93 14.55 -3.18 18.80
C THR A 93 15.17 -4.41 18.15
N PRO A 94 15.97 -5.21 18.89
CA PRO A 94 16.57 -6.44 18.35
C PRO A 94 15.54 -7.41 17.77
N ILE A 95 14.39 -7.57 18.45
CA ILE A 95 13.29 -8.43 17.98
C ILE A 95 12.76 -7.99 16.62
N ALA A 96 12.61 -6.67 16.41
CA ALA A 96 12.11 -6.16 15.14
C ALA A 96 13.16 -6.24 14.02
N GLN A 97 14.45 -6.16 14.35
CA GLN A 97 15.54 -6.38 13.40
C GLN A 97 15.59 -7.84 12.94
N ASP A 98 15.62 -8.79 13.89
CA ASP A 98 15.60 -10.23 13.59
C ASP A 98 14.33 -10.62 12.84
N GLY A 99 13.19 -10.03 13.24
CA GLY A 99 11.92 -10.21 12.57
C GLY A 99 11.90 -9.70 11.12
N LEU A 100 12.50 -8.53 10.85
CA LEU A 100 12.63 -8.03 9.48
C LEU A 100 13.49 -8.96 8.62
N GLU A 101 14.63 -9.42 9.14
CA GLU A 101 15.53 -10.30 8.40
C GLU A 101 14.89 -11.68 8.16
N TYR A 102 14.12 -12.19 9.12
CA TYR A 102 13.27 -13.36 8.94
C TYR A 102 12.27 -13.16 7.79
N LEU A 103 11.56 -12.03 7.77
CA LEU A 103 10.57 -11.71 6.74
C LEU A 103 11.21 -11.62 5.35
N LYS A 104 12.35 -10.92 5.21
CA LYS A 104 13.09 -10.83 3.95
C LYS A 104 13.55 -12.21 3.46
N ARG A 105 14.05 -13.07 4.34
CA ARG A 105 14.52 -14.40 3.94
C ARG A 105 13.38 -15.30 3.46
N ASN A 106 12.22 -15.23 4.09
CA ASN A 106 11.15 -16.21 3.91
C ASN A 106 9.97 -15.71 3.05
N TYR A 107 9.78 -14.40 2.92
CA TYR A 107 8.60 -13.78 2.30
C TYR A 107 8.97 -12.68 1.29
N HIS A 108 10.25 -12.56 0.91
CA HIS A 108 10.66 -11.63 -0.14
C HIS A 108 10.01 -12.00 -1.47
N VAL A 109 9.62 -10.97 -2.22
CA VAL A 109 9.10 -11.09 -3.58
C VAL A 109 9.96 -10.21 -4.47
N ASP A 110 10.66 -10.81 -5.43
CA ASP A 110 11.40 -10.05 -6.44
C ASP A 110 10.38 -9.34 -7.35
N ILE A 111 10.30 -8.02 -7.18
CA ILE A 111 9.38 -7.18 -7.95
C ILE A 111 10.03 -6.53 -9.19
N ASP A 112 11.32 -6.79 -9.45
CA ASP A 112 12.07 -6.00 -10.42
C ASP A 112 11.67 -6.25 -11.86
N GLY A 113 11.31 -7.49 -12.18
CA GLY A 113 10.90 -7.93 -13.51
C GLY A 113 9.51 -7.48 -13.96
N TYR A 114 8.76 -6.77 -13.11
CA TYR A 114 7.38 -6.36 -13.40
C TYR A 114 7.27 -4.92 -13.88
N ASP A 115 6.38 -4.71 -14.85
CA ASP A 115 6.08 -3.40 -15.42
C ASP A 115 5.10 -2.62 -14.53
N TYR A 116 4.13 -3.34 -13.93
CA TYR A 116 3.22 -2.79 -12.92
C TYR A 116 2.81 -3.85 -11.90
N ILE A 117 2.47 -3.38 -10.69
CA ILE A 117 2.13 -4.22 -9.54
C ILE A 117 0.76 -3.78 -9.00
N VAL A 118 -0.06 -4.74 -8.60
CA VAL A 118 -1.26 -4.48 -7.79
C VAL A 118 -1.03 -5.03 -6.40
N GLY A 119 -1.37 -4.23 -5.39
CA GLY A 119 -1.32 -4.65 -4.01
C GLY A 119 -2.10 -3.69 -3.11
N TYR A 120 -2.10 -3.96 -1.82
CA TYR A 120 -2.77 -3.09 -0.84
C TYR A 120 -2.04 -1.76 -0.59
N ARG A 121 -2.78 -0.69 -0.32
CA ARG A 121 -2.22 0.63 -0.02
C ARG A 121 -1.87 0.79 1.45
N ALA A 122 -0.64 1.22 1.76
CA ALA A 122 -0.26 1.55 3.12
C ALA A 122 -0.39 3.06 3.38
N ASP A 123 -1.45 3.46 4.09
CA ASP A 123 -1.54 4.78 4.71
C ASP A 123 -1.04 4.80 6.16
N ASP A 124 -1.19 5.93 6.85
CA ASP A 124 -0.66 6.15 8.20
C ASP A 124 -1.08 5.08 9.21
N SER A 125 -2.33 4.60 9.11
CA SER A 125 -2.86 3.55 9.99
C SER A 125 -2.18 2.21 9.72
N TYR A 126 -1.96 1.86 8.46
CA TYR A 126 -1.27 0.62 8.10
C TYR A 126 0.19 0.57 8.54
N PHE A 127 0.89 1.70 8.57
CA PHE A 127 2.21 1.75 9.18
C PHE A 127 2.19 1.45 10.67
N SER A 128 1.10 1.79 11.37
CA SER A 128 0.95 1.39 12.77
C SER A 128 0.77 -0.12 12.92
N PHE A 129 0.06 -0.77 11.99
CA PHE A 129 -0.16 -2.22 12.00
C PHE A 129 1.15 -2.98 11.71
N ALA A 130 1.88 -2.54 10.69
CA ALA A 130 3.20 -3.05 10.35
C ALA A 130 4.19 -2.94 11.53
N ARG A 131 4.22 -1.77 12.19
CA ARG A 131 5.05 -1.56 13.39
C ARG A 131 4.66 -2.47 14.53
N ALA A 132 3.36 -2.61 14.81
CA ALA A 132 2.87 -3.48 15.90
C ALA A 132 3.20 -4.96 15.64
N PHE A 133 3.13 -5.41 14.38
CA PHE A 133 3.52 -6.76 14.02
C PHE A 133 5.02 -6.98 14.18
N ILE A 134 5.86 -6.07 13.64
CA ILE A 134 7.31 -6.24 13.70
C ILE A 134 7.86 -6.10 15.12
N SER A 135 7.18 -5.34 15.99
CA SER A 135 7.49 -5.27 17.43
C SER A 135 6.95 -6.46 18.22
N ASN A 136 6.41 -7.49 17.56
CA ASN A 136 5.85 -8.68 18.18
C ASN A 136 4.67 -8.39 19.13
N SER A 137 3.94 -7.30 18.91
CA SER A 137 2.82 -6.87 19.76
C SER A 137 1.47 -7.44 19.33
N ILE A 138 1.37 -7.94 18.10
CA ILE A 138 0.17 -8.57 17.55
C ILE A 138 0.54 -9.88 16.85
N SER A 139 -0.39 -10.82 16.82
CA SER A 139 -0.23 -12.07 16.07
C SER A 139 -0.45 -11.85 14.56
N ILE A 140 -0.09 -12.86 13.76
CA ILE A 140 -0.41 -12.90 12.32
C ILE A 140 -1.92 -12.81 12.11
N SER A 141 -2.72 -13.50 12.93
CA SER A 141 -4.18 -13.51 12.81
C SER A 141 -4.77 -12.11 13.07
N GLN A 142 -4.22 -11.38 14.03
CA GLN A 142 -4.62 -10.01 14.33
C GLN A 142 -4.21 -9.04 13.21
N LEU A 143 -3.00 -9.21 12.66
CA LEU A 143 -2.57 -8.45 11.48
C LEU A 143 -3.54 -8.68 10.31
N GLU A 144 -3.80 -9.93 9.93
CA GLU A 144 -4.71 -10.25 8.81
C GLU A 144 -6.10 -9.64 8.99
N LYS A 145 -6.68 -9.76 10.20
CA LYS A 145 -7.98 -9.15 10.53
C LYS A 145 -7.94 -7.64 10.42
N ALA A 146 -6.90 -6.98 10.93
CA ALA A 146 -6.75 -5.53 10.87
C ALA A 146 -6.62 -5.04 9.43
N MET A 147 -5.86 -5.77 8.63
CA MET A 147 -5.68 -5.50 7.21
C MET A 147 -7.01 -5.63 6.47
N TYR A 148 -7.75 -6.71 6.70
CA TYR A 148 -9.06 -6.94 6.09
C TYR A 148 -10.12 -5.90 6.48
N LEU A 149 -10.25 -5.59 7.78
CA LEU A 149 -11.26 -4.65 8.28
C LEU A 149 -10.93 -3.19 8.03
N GLY A 150 -9.65 -2.84 7.89
CA GLY A 150 -9.24 -1.46 7.64
C GLY A 150 -9.62 -0.92 6.26
N ASP A 151 -10.07 -1.78 5.34
CA ASP A 151 -10.35 -1.45 3.93
C ASP A 151 -9.15 -0.78 3.24
N LEU A 152 -8.05 -1.54 3.12
CA LEU A 152 -6.76 -1.12 2.53
C LEU A 152 -6.91 -0.37 1.22
N GLY A 153 -7.94 -0.68 0.45
CA GLY A 153 -8.01 -0.36 -0.95
C GLY A 153 -6.91 -1.06 -1.75
N LYS A 154 -7.13 -1.17 -3.05
CA LYS A 154 -6.10 -1.67 -3.98
C LYS A 154 -5.46 -0.48 -4.70
N GLN A 155 -4.15 -0.55 -4.84
CA GLN A 155 -3.37 0.39 -5.63
C GLN A 155 -2.66 -0.30 -6.79
N TYR A 156 -2.48 0.45 -7.85
CA TYR A 156 -1.74 0.10 -9.05
C TYR A 156 -0.45 0.89 -9.04
N PHE A 157 0.67 0.20 -8.86
CA PHE A 157 2.01 0.77 -8.92
C PHE A 157 2.57 0.58 -10.32
N ILE A 158 2.70 1.69 -11.04
CA ILE A 158 3.31 1.75 -12.37
C ILE A 158 4.80 1.98 -12.18
N LYS A 159 5.61 1.00 -12.60
CA LYS A 159 7.03 0.93 -12.29
C LYS A 159 7.90 1.28 -13.51
N SER A 160 7.81 0.52 -14.60
CA SER A 160 8.78 0.62 -15.70
C SER A 160 8.48 1.75 -16.69
N GLU A 161 9.51 2.28 -17.37
CA GLU A 161 9.32 3.24 -18.48
C GLU A 161 8.30 2.75 -19.53
N LYS A 162 8.34 1.45 -19.81
CA LYS A 162 7.39 0.80 -20.72
C LYS A 162 5.96 0.94 -20.20
N ALA A 163 5.70 0.70 -18.92
CA ALA A 163 4.37 0.90 -18.33
C ALA A 163 3.94 2.38 -18.34
N PHE A 164 4.85 3.30 -18.01
CA PHE A 164 4.58 4.75 -18.08
C PHE A 164 4.16 5.18 -19.51
N SER A 165 4.81 4.64 -20.55
CA SER A 165 4.46 4.93 -21.95
C SER A 165 3.05 4.49 -22.36
N LYS A 166 2.42 3.61 -21.56
CA LYS A 166 1.08 3.07 -21.81
C LYS A 166 -0.04 3.84 -21.11
N LEU A 167 0.30 4.85 -20.30
CA LEU A 167 -0.66 5.77 -19.71
C LEU A 167 -1.04 6.86 -20.72
N LYS A 168 -2.34 7.05 -20.91
CA LYS A 168 -2.90 8.14 -21.71
C LYS A 168 -3.81 8.97 -20.82
N PHE A 169 -3.44 10.22 -20.61
CA PHE A 169 -4.27 11.15 -19.85
C PHE A 169 -5.64 11.34 -20.51
N ILE A 170 -6.68 11.35 -19.68
CA ILE A 170 -8.07 11.55 -20.09
C ILE A 170 -8.52 12.95 -19.66
N GLU A 171 -8.46 13.21 -18.35
CA GLU A 171 -8.96 14.44 -17.76
C GLU A 171 -8.39 14.67 -16.35
N ALA A 172 -8.57 15.89 -15.86
CA ALA A 172 -8.30 16.27 -14.48
C ALA A 172 -9.59 16.78 -13.83
N ILE A 173 -9.95 16.20 -12.71
CA ILE A 173 -11.20 16.46 -12.00
C ILE A 173 -10.85 17.21 -10.71
N PRO A 174 -11.32 18.45 -10.51
CA PRO A 174 -11.15 19.15 -9.24
C PRO A 174 -11.89 18.43 -8.12
N VAL A 175 -11.26 18.38 -6.94
CA VAL A 175 -11.80 17.75 -5.75
C VAL A 175 -11.90 18.79 -4.65
N ASP A 176 -13.14 18.99 -4.18
CA ASP A 176 -13.39 19.87 -3.06
C ASP A 176 -12.85 19.26 -1.76
N TYR A 177 -12.13 20.08 -1.00
CA TYR A 177 -11.61 19.74 0.31
C TYR A 177 -12.73 19.43 1.30
N ASP A 178 -13.78 20.25 1.35
CA ASP A 178 -14.87 20.14 2.33
C ASP A 178 -15.67 18.85 2.13
N ASP A 179 -15.73 18.33 0.90
CA ASP A 179 -16.44 17.09 0.57
C ASP A 179 -15.64 15.81 0.86
N TYR A 180 -14.32 15.83 0.64
CA TYR A 180 -13.50 14.61 0.64
C TYR A 180 -12.51 14.49 1.79
N TYR A 181 -12.08 15.61 2.39
CA TYR A 181 -11.20 15.54 3.55
C TYR A 181 -11.88 14.87 4.76
N PRO A 182 -13.15 15.18 5.10
CA PRO A 182 -13.85 14.45 6.17
C PRO A 182 -13.95 12.94 5.91
N LYS A 183 -14.12 12.52 4.64
CA LYS A 183 -14.18 11.10 4.26
C LYS A 183 -12.83 10.42 4.45
N LYS A 184 -11.74 11.06 4.00
CA LYS A 184 -10.36 10.60 4.20
C LYS A 184 -10.07 10.39 5.70
N VAL A 185 -10.43 11.37 6.53
CA VAL A 185 -10.22 11.31 7.99
C VAL A 185 -11.11 10.22 8.61
N SER A 186 -12.38 10.11 8.22
CA SER A 186 -13.29 9.06 8.71
C SER A 186 -12.80 7.65 8.39
N ARG A 187 -12.21 7.43 7.20
CA ARG A 187 -11.64 6.15 6.83
C ARG A 187 -10.43 5.79 7.70
N ASP A 188 -9.50 6.72 7.85
CA ASP A 188 -8.30 6.52 8.69
C ASP A 188 -8.69 6.29 10.16
N MET A 189 -9.65 7.05 10.70
CA MET A 189 -10.18 6.82 12.06
C MET A 189 -10.84 5.44 12.18
N GLY A 190 -11.68 5.03 11.22
CA GLY A 190 -12.33 3.73 11.24
C GLY A 190 -11.35 2.55 11.18
N ALA A 191 -10.26 2.69 10.42
CA ALA A 191 -9.19 1.70 10.38
C ALA A 191 -8.47 1.59 11.74
N ARG A 192 -8.19 2.72 12.41
CA ARG A 192 -7.58 2.75 13.75
C ARG A 192 -8.50 2.16 14.81
N GLU A 193 -9.78 2.49 14.80
CA GLU A 193 -10.77 1.93 15.73
C GLU A 193 -10.88 0.41 15.56
N SER A 194 -10.96 -0.06 14.31
CA SER A 194 -10.99 -1.49 14.00
C SER A 194 -9.74 -2.20 14.49
N PHE A 195 -8.56 -1.62 14.25
CA PHE A 195 -7.28 -2.14 14.75
C PHE A 195 -7.27 -2.23 16.28
N ASN A 196 -7.60 -1.15 16.98
CA ASN A 196 -7.65 -1.13 18.44
C ASN A 196 -8.61 -2.19 18.99
N ASN A 197 -9.77 -2.40 18.34
CA ASN A 197 -10.72 -3.43 18.75
C ASN A 197 -10.16 -4.85 18.55
N ILE A 198 -9.39 -5.10 17.50
CA ILE A 198 -8.75 -6.40 17.24
C ILE A 198 -7.59 -6.66 18.21
N THR A 199 -6.87 -5.61 18.59
CA THR A 199 -5.60 -5.71 19.35
C THR A 199 -5.73 -5.28 20.80
N ASN A 200 -6.95 -5.06 21.30
CA ASN A 200 -7.19 -4.70 22.71
C ASN A 200 -6.87 -5.82 23.69
N THR A 201 -6.69 -7.05 23.19
CA THR A 201 -6.29 -8.22 23.97
C THR A 201 -5.22 -9.00 23.22
N MET A 202 -4.38 -9.68 24.00
CA MET A 202 -3.37 -10.59 23.45
C MET A 202 -4.05 -11.82 22.85
N ASP A 203 -3.70 -12.16 21.61
CA ASP A 203 -4.08 -13.41 20.97
C ASP A 203 -3.24 -14.54 21.57
N LYS A 204 -3.77 -15.25 22.58
CA LYS A 204 -3.03 -16.27 23.35
C LYS A 204 -2.67 -17.50 22.52
N ASP A 205 -3.46 -17.80 21.51
CA ASP A 205 -3.30 -18.97 20.64
C ASP A 205 -2.70 -18.57 19.28
N GLY A 206 -2.41 -17.28 19.10
CA GLY A 206 -1.87 -16.71 17.88
C GLY A 206 -0.39 -17.02 17.68
N VAL A 207 0.01 -17.06 16.40
CA VAL A 207 1.42 -17.11 16.02
C VAL A 207 1.95 -15.69 15.90
N TYR A 208 3.02 -15.38 16.62
CA TYR A 208 3.71 -14.09 16.55
C TYR A 208 5.00 -14.20 15.73
N LEU A 209 5.54 -13.05 15.31
CA LEU A 209 6.77 -13.00 14.52
C LEU A 209 7.94 -13.70 15.23
N LEU A 210 8.07 -13.52 16.55
CA LEU A 210 9.09 -14.16 17.36
C LEU A 210 8.97 -15.69 17.36
N ASP A 211 7.76 -16.23 17.29
CA ASP A 211 7.54 -17.68 17.20
C ASP A 211 8.04 -18.23 15.86
N LEU A 212 7.87 -17.46 14.79
CA LEU A 212 8.41 -17.80 13.47
C LEU A 212 9.94 -17.75 13.46
N VAL A 213 10.52 -16.66 14.00
CA VAL A 213 11.98 -16.48 14.11
C VAL A 213 12.61 -17.61 14.91
N ARG A 214 11.99 -18.03 16.02
CA ARG A 214 12.50 -19.11 16.88
C ARG A 214 12.45 -20.49 16.24
N LYS A 215 11.47 -20.77 15.37
CA LYS A 215 11.30 -22.08 14.72
C LYS A 215 12.29 -22.32 13.59
N GLU A 216 12.94 -21.27 13.10
CA GLU A 216 13.92 -21.37 12.01
C GLU A 216 15.36 -21.60 12.51
N GLN A 217 15.58 -21.44 13.82
CA GLN A 217 16.84 -21.79 14.49
C GLN A 217 16.87 -23.27 14.85
#